data_AF-A0A5C7J5W3-F1
#
_entry.id   AF-A0A5C7J5W3-F1
#
_cell.length_a   1.000
_cell.length_b   1.000
_cell.length_c   1.000
_cell.angle_alpha   90.00
_cell.angle_beta   90.00
_cell.angle_gamma   90.00
#
_symmetry.space_group_name_H-M   'P 1'
#
loop_
_entity.id
_entity.type
_entity.pdbx_description
1 polymer ?
#
loop_
_entity_poly.entity_id
_entity_poly.type
_entity_poly.pdbx_seq_one_letter_code
_entity_poly.pdbx_strand_id
1 'polypeptide(L)'
;MIDAAVVFGLIERVLAKYLASILSFDIIDVDGGCVMTTTVSAMEARHRFGEILNRVNLVHENFIIERKGQALAAIVPISALNDLKLLAKKGVERFLETSGSDLSDEEAMRIANEEIKLHRLEQKKRKK
;
A
#
# COMPACT_ATOMS: atom_id res chain seq x y z
N MET A 1 -18.69 -2.41 -19.85
CA MET A 1 -17.47 -3.23 -19.95
C MET A 1 -16.30 -2.33 -19.64
N ILE A 2 -15.68 -2.47 -18.46
CA ILE A 2 -14.46 -1.72 -18.14
C ILE A 2 -13.32 -2.43 -18.86
N ASP A 3 -12.62 -1.69 -19.72
CA ASP A 3 -11.55 -2.21 -20.57
C ASP A 3 -10.39 -2.72 -19.70
N ALA A 4 -10.00 -3.99 -19.88
CA ALA A 4 -8.91 -4.61 -19.11
C ALA A 4 -7.59 -3.84 -19.27
N ALA A 5 -7.43 -3.12 -20.39
CA ALA A 5 -6.30 -2.23 -20.65
C ALA A 5 -6.20 -1.04 -19.69
N VAL A 6 -7.34 -0.50 -19.23
CA VAL A 6 -7.38 0.64 -18.29
C VAL A 6 -6.96 0.19 -16.89
N VAL A 7 -7.45 -0.97 -16.45
CA VAL A 7 -7.09 -1.58 -15.16
C VAL A 7 -5.62 -1.96 -15.16
N PHE A 8 -5.13 -2.59 -16.23
CA PHE A 8 -3.72 -3.01 -16.34
C PHE A 8 -2.76 -1.80 -16.38
N GLY A 9 -3.08 -0.76 -17.16
CA GLY A 9 -2.26 0.45 -17.23
C GLY A 9 -2.25 1.28 -15.94
N LEU A 10 -3.32 1.23 -15.14
CA LEU A 10 -3.37 1.92 -13.85
C LEU A 10 -2.66 1.13 -12.75
N ILE A 11 -2.78 -0.19 -12.74
CA ILE A 11 -1.96 -1.09 -11.90
C ILE A 11 -0.49 -0.83 -12.21
N GLU A 12 -0.10 -0.74 -13.47
CA GLU A 12 1.28 -0.44 -13.87
C GLU A 12 1.74 0.94 -13.38
N ARG A 13 0.89 1.97 -13.43
CA ARG A 13 1.24 3.33 -12.95
C ARG A 13 1.30 3.44 -11.43
N VAL A 14 0.41 2.76 -10.72
CA VAL A 14 0.40 2.71 -9.26
C VAL A 14 1.58 1.87 -8.77
N LEU A 15 1.80 0.68 -9.34
CA LEU A 15 3.01 -0.11 -9.06
C LEU A 15 4.27 0.63 -9.49
N ALA A 16 4.31 1.36 -10.59
CA ALA A 16 5.50 2.12 -10.98
C ALA A 16 5.77 3.28 -10.02
N LYS A 17 4.74 3.96 -9.49
CA LYS A 17 4.91 4.97 -8.42
C LYS A 17 5.31 4.34 -7.09
N TYR A 18 4.76 3.17 -6.76
CA TYR A 18 5.07 2.45 -5.53
C TYR A 18 6.47 1.82 -5.60
N LEU A 19 6.84 1.24 -6.74
CA LEU A 19 8.16 0.71 -7.03
C LEU A 19 9.19 1.84 -7.18
N ALA A 20 8.85 2.99 -7.75
CA ALA A 20 9.71 4.17 -7.72
C ALA A 20 9.87 4.67 -6.28
N SER A 21 8.82 4.68 -5.46
CA SER A 21 8.93 4.97 -4.02
C SER A 21 9.79 3.95 -3.26
N ILE A 22 9.87 2.70 -3.73
CA ILE A 22 10.72 1.65 -3.16
C ILE A 22 12.16 1.72 -3.72
N LEU A 23 12.34 2.14 -4.99
CA LEU A 23 13.62 2.17 -5.71
C LEU A 23 14.36 3.50 -5.59
N SER A 24 13.67 4.59 -5.28
CA SER A 24 14.22 5.89 -4.89
C SER A 24 13.82 6.18 -3.45
N PHE A 25 14.37 5.39 -2.53
CA PHE A 25 14.12 5.44 -1.09
C PHE A 25 14.68 6.74 -0.45
N ASP A 26 14.27 7.89 -0.98
CA ASP A 26 14.15 9.13 -0.23
C ASP A 26 12.72 9.12 0.29
N ILE A 27 12.52 8.73 1.55
CA ILE A 27 11.22 8.89 2.20
C ILE A 27 10.99 10.39 2.29
N ILE A 28 10.19 10.94 1.38
CA ILE A 28 9.81 12.35 1.38
C ILE A 28 8.86 12.55 2.56
N ASP A 29 9.31 13.29 3.56
CA ASP A 29 8.43 13.81 4.59
C ASP A 29 7.42 14.75 3.93
N VAL A 30 6.14 14.62 4.26
CA VAL A 30 5.05 15.40 3.63
C VAL A 30 5.22 16.91 3.90
N ASP A 31 6.03 17.25 4.91
CA ASP A 31 6.39 18.60 5.33
C ASP A 31 7.61 19.20 4.60
N GLY A 32 8.20 18.50 3.61
CA GLY A 32 9.30 19.02 2.80
C GLY A 32 10.68 18.94 3.46
N GLY A 33 10.83 18.13 4.52
CA GLY A 33 12.11 17.81 5.14
C GLY A 33 12.90 16.76 4.34
N CYS A 34 14.21 16.95 4.20
CA CYS A 34 15.11 15.93 3.67
C CYS A 34 15.32 14.85 4.74
N VAL A 35 14.73 13.67 4.56
CA VAL A 35 14.86 12.57 5.52
C VAL A 35 16.13 11.79 5.23
N MET A 36 17.09 11.87 6.14
CA MET A 36 18.35 11.14 6.05
C MET A 36 18.08 9.65 6.21
N THR A 37 18.50 8.86 5.22
CA THR A 37 18.34 7.40 5.22
C THR A 37 19.70 6.74 5.23
N THR A 38 19.97 5.94 6.27
CA THR A 38 21.25 5.25 6.47
C THR A 38 21.07 3.74 6.32
N THR A 39 21.91 3.10 5.50
CA THR A 39 21.93 1.64 5.35
C THR A 39 22.87 1.00 6.37
N VAL A 40 22.42 -0.04 7.05
CA VAL A 40 23.20 -0.78 8.05
C VAL A 40 23.03 -2.28 7.88
N SER A 41 24.08 -3.06 8.14
CA SER A 41 23.94 -4.52 8.13
C SER A 41 23.12 -5.01 9.33
N ALA A 42 22.46 -6.16 9.20
CA ALA A 42 21.72 -6.79 10.29
C ALA A 42 22.59 -7.12 11.51
N MET A 43 23.91 -7.31 11.31
CA MET A 43 24.86 -7.52 12.39
C MET A 43 25.12 -6.21 13.15
N GLU A 44 25.38 -5.13 12.41
CA GLU A 44 25.58 -3.79 12.97
C GLU A 44 24.33 -3.31 13.73
N ALA A 45 23.15 -3.49 13.12
CA ALA A 45 21.88 -3.14 13.72
C ALA A 45 21.64 -3.88 15.06
N ARG A 46 22.09 -5.13 15.17
CA ARG A 46 22.00 -5.89 16.43
C ARG A 46 22.95 -5.32 17.50
N HIS A 47 24.17 -4.95 17.12
CA HIS A 47 25.16 -4.44 18.07
C HIS A 47 24.83 -3.04 18.58
N ARG A 48 24.21 -2.19 17.75
CA ARG A 48 23.95 -0.77 18.06
C ARG A 48 22.46 -0.42 18.08
N PHE A 49 21.60 -1.40 18.35
CA PHE A 49 20.15 -1.22 18.24
C PHE A 49 19.63 -0.02 19.05
N GLY A 50 20.11 0.16 20.28
CA GLY A 50 19.70 1.28 21.13
C GLY A 50 20.10 2.65 20.58
N GLU A 51 21.29 2.76 19.98
CA GLU A 51 21.74 4.01 19.33
C GLU A 51 20.89 4.33 18.10
N ILE A 52 20.61 3.32 17.28
CA ILE A 52 19.75 3.46 16.10
C ILE A 52 18.35 3.94 16.52
N LEU A 53 17.75 3.33 17.54
CA LEU A 53 16.45 3.77 18.06
C LEU A 53 16.49 5.22 18.58
N ASN A 54 17.55 5.62 19.27
CA ASN A 54 17.70 7.01 19.72
C ASN A 54 17.77 7.99 18.54
N ARG A 55 18.51 7.66 17.48
CA ARG A 55 18.59 8.50 16.28
C ARG A 55 17.26 8.59 15.54
N VAL A 56 16.55 7.47 15.42
CA VAL A 56 15.19 7.46 14.83
C VAL A 56 14.24 8.34 15.64
N ASN A 57 14.26 8.24 16.97
CA ASN A 57 13.34 8.98 17.84
C ASN A 57 13.67 10.48 17.96
N LEU A 58 14.96 10.84 18.03
CA LEU A 58 15.39 12.21 18.30
C LEU A 58 15.69 12.99 17.02
N VAL A 59 16.31 12.33 16.04
CA VAL A 59 16.82 12.97 14.81
C VAL A 59 15.89 12.70 13.62
N HIS A 60 14.86 11.86 13.79
CA HIS A 60 13.94 11.46 12.72
C HIS A 60 14.66 10.83 11.52
N GLU A 61 15.79 10.16 11.79
CA GLU A 61 16.56 9.46 10.77
C GLU A 61 15.96 8.09 10.47
N ASN A 62 16.02 7.69 9.20
CA ASN A 62 15.56 6.38 8.75
C ASN A 62 16.73 5.42 8.60
N PHE A 63 16.50 4.15 8.92
CA PHE A 63 17.51 3.11 8.75
C PHE A 63 16.97 1.96 7.91
N ILE A 64 17.73 1.55 6.90
CA ILE A 64 17.48 0.31 6.15
C ILE A 64 18.44 -0.76 6.67
N ILE A 65 17.88 -1.88 7.13
CA ILE A 65 18.63 -3.03 7.60
C ILE A 65 18.81 -4.01 6.45
N GLU A 66 20.06 -4.31 6.13
CA GLU A 66 20.43 -5.22 5.05
C GLU A 66 21.09 -6.50 5.55
N ARG A 67 20.92 -7.59 4.80
CA ARG A 67 21.68 -8.83 4.98
C ARG A 67 22.08 -9.37 3.63
N LYS A 68 23.38 -9.60 3.44
CA LYS A 68 23.94 -10.08 2.16
C LYS A 68 23.53 -9.19 0.98
N GLY A 69 23.52 -7.87 1.18
CA GLY A 69 23.14 -6.89 0.16
C GLY A 69 21.65 -6.84 -0.18
N GLN A 70 20.79 -7.51 0.58
CA GLN A 70 19.33 -7.41 0.44
C GLN A 70 18.75 -6.64 1.62
N ALA A 71 17.95 -5.61 1.33
CA ALA A 71 17.15 -4.92 2.33
C ALA A 71 16.12 -5.90 2.94
N LEU A 72 16.12 -6.02 4.26
CA LEU A 72 15.25 -6.92 5.01
C LEU A 72 14.17 -6.17 5.79
N ALA A 73 14.52 -5.03 6.37
CA ALA A 73 13.64 -4.25 7.22
C ALA A 73 14.04 -2.78 7.18
N ALA A 74 13.11 -1.91 7.56
CA ALA A 74 13.40 -0.51 7.81
C ALA A 74 12.95 -0.13 9.22
N ILE A 75 13.72 0.74 9.87
CA ILE A 75 13.32 1.41 11.11
C ILE A 75 13.06 2.86 10.73
N VAL A 76 11.84 3.31 10.99
CA VAL A 76 11.36 4.65 10.67
C VAL A 76 10.65 5.24 11.89
N PRO A 77 10.60 6.57 12.02
CA PRO A 77 9.77 7.22 13.02
C PRO A 77 8.29 6.84 12.86
N ILE A 78 7.57 6.79 13.99
CA ILE A 78 6.14 6.43 13.98
C ILE A 78 5.29 7.46 13.23
N SER A 79 5.70 8.74 13.25
CA SER A 79 5.07 9.82 12.46
C SER A 79 5.08 9.48 10.98
N ALA A 80 6.28 9.24 10.42
CA ALA A 80 6.46 8.87 9.02
C ALA A 80 5.64 7.62 8.63
N LEU A 81 5.58 6.61 9.52
CA LEU A 81 4.73 5.42 9.27
C LEU A 81 3.24 5.78 9.23
N ASN A 82 2.77 6.66 10.11
CA ASN A 82 1.38 7.09 10.15
C ASN A 82 1.01 7.94 8.93
N ASP A 83 1.91 8.81 8.47
CA ASP A 83 1.70 9.62 7.27
C ASP A 83 1.59 8.74 6.04
N LEU A 84 2.48 7.75 5.90
CA LEU A 84 2.39 6.77 4.83
C LEU A 84 1.08 5.99 4.87
N LYS A 85 0.64 5.54 6.05
CA LYS A 85 -0.66 4.86 6.21
C LYS A 85 -1.83 5.77 5.82
N LEU A 86 -1.79 7.04 6.22
CA LEU A 86 -2.83 8.02 5.91
C LEU A 86 -2.89 8.28 4.39
N LEU A 87 -1.74 8.46 3.74
CA LEU A 87 -1.64 8.64 2.29
C LEU A 87 -2.13 7.41 1.53
N ALA A 88 -1.74 6.21 1.96
CA ALA A 88 -2.23 4.98 1.37
C ALA A 88 -3.76 4.87 1.48
N LYS A 89 -4.32 5.18 2.67
CA LYS A 89 -5.77 5.17 2.89
C LYS A 89 -6.48 6.16 1.96
N LYS A 90 -6.02 7.42 1.90
CA LYS A 90 -6.60 8.46 1.03
C LYS A 90 -6.47 8.12 -0.45
N GLY A 91 -5.37 7.48 -0.85
CA GLY A 91 -5.16 7.03 -2.23
C GLY A 91 -6.15 5.95 -2.64
N VAL A 92 -6.40 4.98 -1.76
CA VAL A 92 -7.41 3.93 -1.97
C VAL A 92 -8.81 4.53 -2.00
N GLU A 93 -9.14 5.42 -1.07
CA GLU A 93 -10.45 6.09 -1.01
C GLU A 93 -10.73 6.87 -2.29
N ARG A 94 -9.79 7.70 -2.75
CA ARG A 94 -9.91 8.43 -4.03
C ARG A 94 -10.06 7.50 -5.23
N PHE A 95 -9.37 6.35 -5.21
CA PHE A 95 -9.53 5.36 -6.27
C PHE A 95 -10.91 4.70 -6.24
N LEU A 96 -11.44 4.39 -5.06
CA LEU A 96 -12.80 3.85 -4.89
C LEU A 96 -13.88 4.86 -5.28
N GLU A 97 -13.69 6.14 -4.98
CA GLU A 97 -14.59 7.21 -5.45
C GLU A 97 -14.58 7.33 -6.97
N THR A 98 -13.41 7.14 -7.60
CA THR A 98 -13.27 7.22 -9.06
C THR A 98 -13.71 5.93 -9.77
N SER A 99 -13.63 4.78 -9.09
CA SER A 99 -14.00 3.45 -9.62
C SER A 99 -15.39 3.00 -9.17
N GLY A 100 -16.01 3.75 -8.26
CA GLY A 100 -17.42 3.68 -7.93
C GLY A 100 -18.18 4.00 -9.19
N SER A 101 -18.47 2.94 -9.93
CA SER A 101 -19.22 2.95 -11.17
C SER A 101 -20.46 3.84 -11.03
N ASP A 102 -20.80 4.56 -12.11
CA ASP A 102 -22.07 5.26 -12.34
C ASP A 102 -23.31 4.34 -12.31
N LEU A 103 -23.28 3.24 -11.55
CA LEU A 103 -24.42 2.37 -11.34
C LEU A 103 -25.35 3.07 -10.36
N SER A 104 -26.50 3.49 -10.87
CA SER A 104 -27.66 3.80 -10.04
C SER A 104 -27.90 2.67 -9.04
N ASP A 105 -28.40 3.00 -7.84
CA ASP A 105 -28.83 2.02 -6.83
C ASP A 105 -29.71 0.90 -7.42
N GLU A 106 -30.48 1.23 -8.47
CA GLU A 106 -31.33 0.30 -9.21
C GLU A 106 -30.53 -0.77 -9.97
N GLU A 107 -29.39 -0.40 -10.58
CA GLU A 107 -28.56 -1.33 -11.33
C GLU A 107 -27.74 -2.23 -10.40
N ALA A 108 -27.24 -1.69 -9.29
CA ALA A 108 -26.61 -2.47 -8.24
C ALA A 108 -27.58 -3.52 -7.67
N MET A 109 -28.83 -3.11 -7.42
CA MET A 109 -29.87 -4.00 -6.90
C MET A 109 -30.33 -5.05 -7.94
N ARG A 110 -30.34 -4.71 -9.23
CA ARG A 110 -30.63 -5.65 -10.33
C ARG A 110 -29.60 -6.79 -10.38
N ILE A 111 -28.31 -6.44 -10.35
CA ILE A 111 -27.21 -7.42 -10.38
C ILE A 111 -27.27 -8.34 -9.16
N ALA A 112 -27.43 -7.78 -7.95
CA ALA A 112 -27.53 -8.56 -6.72
C ALA A 112 -28.73 -9.55 -6.74
N ASN A 113 -29.88 -9.13 -7.26
CA ASN A 113 -31.06 -9.99 -7.37
C ASN A 113 -30.90 -11.11 -8.40
N GLU A 114 -30.17 -10.86 -9.47
CA GLU A 114 -29.87 -11.85 -10.51
C GLU A 114 -28.95 -12.96 -9.96
N GLU A 115 -27.93 -12.58 -9.19
CA GLU A 115 -27.02 -13.50 -8.49
C GLU A 115 -27.78 -14.43 -7.53
N ILE A 116 -28.67 -13.86 -6.70
CA ILE A 116 -29.48 -14.62 -5.72
C ILE A 116 -30.38 -15.63 -6.44
N LYS A 117 -30.97 -15.26 -7.59
CA LYS A 117 -31.80 -16.17 -8.39
C LYS A 117 -30.99 -17.36 -8.90
N LEU A 118 -29.82 -17.11 -9.47
CA LEU A 118 -28.95 -18.16 -10.00
C LEU A 118 -28.52 -19.13 -8.89
N HIS A 119 -28.05 -18.63 -7.76
CA HIS A 119 -27.64 -19.46 -6.63
C HIS A 119 -28.80 -20.32 -6.09
N ARG A 120 -30.03 -19.80 -6.05
CA ARG A 120 -31.23 -20.58 -5.65
C ARG A 120 -31.56 -21.69 -6.66
N LEU A 121 -31.36 -21.45 -7.95
CA LEU A 121 -31.60 -22.43 -9.00
C LEU A 121 -30.57 -23.56 -8.93
N GLU A 122 -29.30 -23.24 -8.69
CA GLU A 122 -28.24 -24.24 -8.50
C GLU A 122 -28.50 -25.13 -7.29
N GLN A 123 -28.92 -24.55 -6.16
CA GLN A 123 -29.25 -25.32 -4.96
C GLN A 123 -30.46 -26.26 -5.18
N LYS A 124 -31.44 -25.86 -6.01
CA LYS A 124 -32.55 -26.73 -6.40
C LYS A 124 -32.11 -27.87 -7.32
N LYS A 125 -31.18 -27.61 -8.25
CA LYS A 125 -30.60 -28.65 -9.12
C LYS A 125 -29.77 -29.67 -8.34
N ARG A 126 -29.07 -29.26 -7.28
CA ARG A 126 -28.27 -30.14 -6.42
C ARG A 126 -29.08 -31.04 -5.49
N LYS A 127 -30.36 -30.74 -5.27
CA LYS A 127 -31.28 -31.51 -4.42
C LYS A 127 -32.19 -32.47 -5.22
N LYS A 128 -32.02 -32.53 -6.54
CA LYS A 128 -32.76 -33.40 -7.46
C LYS A 128 -31.81 -34.44 -8.03
#